data_AF-A0A5E4WAH1-F1
#
_entry.id   AF-A0A5E4WAH1-F1
#
_cell.length_a   1.000
_cell.length_b   1.000
_cell.length_c   1.000
_cell.angle_alpha   90.00
_cell.angle_beta   90.00
_cell.angle_gamma   90.00
#
_symmetry.space_group_name_H-M   'P 1'
#
loop_
_entity.id
_entity.type
_entity.pdbx_description
1 polymer ?
#
loop_
_entity_poly.entity_id
_entity_poly.type
_entity_poly.pdbx_seq_one_letter_code
_entity_poly.pdbx_strand_id
1 'polypeptide(L)'
;MSLRRPPVELHRLISALVHRPELVARLREAPDQVHEEFGIPADQRVQLQAEPTKALRELDVHPNLQFKYLGARGLLKLAPASIAPFLQQQGLGDGKDC
;
A
#
# COMPACT_ATOMS: atom_id res chain seq x y z
N MET A 1 9.79 1.65 -26.32
CA MET A 1 8.89 1.47 -25.15
C MET A 1 9.78 1.25 -23.95
N SER A 2 9.88 2.23 -23.05
CA SER A 2 10.79 2.13 -21.90
C SER A 2 10.24 1.09 -20.93
N LEU A 3 11.01 0.02 -20.69
CA LEU A 3 10.75 -0.98 -19.66
C LEU A 3 10.76 -0.27 -18.31
N ARG A 4 9.60 0.24 -17.86
CA ARG A 4 9.44 0.80 -16.51
C ARG A 4 9.69 -0.34 -15.52
N ARG A 5 10.93 -0.44 -15.04
CA ARG A 5 11.24 -1.28 -13.88
C ARG A 5 10.41 -0.77 -12.70
N PRO A 6 9.91 -1.67 -11.83
CA PRO A 6 9.21 -1.25 -10.62
C PRO A 6 10.13 -0.27 -9.84
N PRO A 7 9.62 0.89 -9.43
CA PRO A 7 10.44 1.94 -8.84
C PRO A 7 11.09 1.42 -7.55
N VAL A 8 12.40 1.17 -7.63
CA VAL A 8 13.21 0.64 -6.52
C VAL A 8 13.15 1.61 -5.33
N GLU A 9 13.08 2.90 -5.62
CA GLU A 9 12.92 4.01 -4.68
C GLU A 9 11.61 3.90 -3.92
N LEU A 10 10.50 3.63 -4.62
CA LEU A 10 9.20 3.41 -3.99
C LEU A 10 9.19 2.12 -3.16
N HIS A 11 9.85 1.05 -3.64
CA HIS A 11 10.02 -0.17 -2.84
C HIS A 11 10.80 0.09 -1.54
N ARG A 12 11.89 0.86 -1.62
CA ARG A 12 12.70 1.27 -0.46
C ARG A 12 11.89 2.11 0.51
N LEU A 13 11.09 3.06 0.02
CA LEU A 13 10.16 3.84 0.84
C LEU A 13 9.19 2.92 1.57
N ILE A 14 8.49 2.03 0.85
CA ILE A 14 7.51 1.12 1.44
C ILE A 14 8.15 0.21 2.48
N SER A 15 9.37 -0.27 2.23
CA SER A 15 10.12 -1.07 3.20
C SER A 15 10.48 -0.27 4.45
N ALA A 16 10.89 1.00 4.30
CA ALA A 16 11.19 1.88 5.42
C ALA A 16 9.95 2.19 6.27
N LEU A 17 8.79 2.40 5.65
CA LEU A 17 7.52 2.67 6.33
C LEU A 17 7.09 1.55 7.29
N VAL A 18 7.48 0.30 7.00
CA VAL A 18 7.17 -0.85 7.88
C VAL A 18 7.91 -0.75 9.22
N HIS A 19 9.08 -0.11 9.25
CA HIS A 19 9.97 -0.10 10.42
C HIS A 19 10.09 1.28 11.10
N ARG A 20 9.46 2.34 10.54
CA ARG A 20 9.62 3.73 10.98
C ARG A 20 8.27 4.44 11.13
N PRO A 21 7.61 4.35 12.30
CA PRO A 21 6.32 5.01 12.53
C PRO A 21 6.35 6.54 12.32
N GLU A 22 7.48 7.18 12.63
CA GLU A 22 7.71 8.60 12.40
C GLU A 22 7.68 8.97 10.91
N LEU A 23 8.20 8.08 10.05
CA LEU A 23 8.14 8.27 8.60
C LEU A 23 6.71 8.13 8.07
N VAL A 24 5.88 7.28 8.69
CA VAL A 24 4.46 7.16 8.36
C VAL A 24 3.72 8.47 8.66
N ALA A 25 3.97 9.08 9.81
CA ALA A 25 3.38 10.39 10.14
C ALA A 25 3.80 11.45 9.12
N ARG A 26 5.11 11.56 8.83
CA ARG A 26 5.62 12.50 7.81
C ARG A 26 5.01 12.26 6.42
N LEU A 27 4.87 11.00 6.01
CA LEU A 27 4.27 10.66 4.71
C LEU A 27 2.80 11.10 4.61
N ARG A 28 2.07 11.10 5.73
CA ARG A 28 0.67 11.57 5.76
C ARG A 28 0.57 13.08 5.67
N GLU A 29 1.47 13.78 6.32
CA GLU A 29 1.49 15.25 6.39
C GLU A 29 2.06 15.88 5.11
N ALA A 30 3.21 15.37 4.65
CA ALA A 30 3.99 15.94 3.55
C ALA A 30 4.44 14.85 2.57
N PRO A 31 3.50 14.19 1.86
CA PRO A 31 3.81 13.03 1.02
C PRO A 31 4.81 13.35 -0.10
N ASP A 32 4.68 14.50 -0.74
CA ASP A 32 5.54 14.89 -1.86
C ASP A 32 7.00 15.06 -1.44
N GLN A 33 7.24 15.69 -0.29
CA GLN A 33 8.59 15.87 0.28
C GLN A 33 9.23 14.52 0.61
N VAL A 34 8.46 13.60 1.23
CA VAL A 34 8.97 12.25 1.53
C VAL A 34 9.27 11.47 0.24
N HIS A 35 8.45 11.62 -0.80
CA HIS A 35 8.73 10.99 -2.09
C HIS A 35 10.01 11.53 -2.73
N GLU A 36 10.21 12.85 -2.66
CA GLU A 36 11.42 13.51 -3.17
C GLU A 36 12.68 13.05 -2.43
N GLU A 37 12.64 12.99 -1.09
CA GLU A 37 13.74 12.51 -0.25
C GLU A 37 14.17 11.07 -0.59
N PHE A 38 13.22 10.22 -0.98
CA PHE A 38 13.50 8.84 -1.41
C PHE A 38 13.92 8.73 -2.87
N GLY A 39 13.95 9.85 -3.61
CA GLY A 39 14.37 9.89 -5.02
C GLY A 39 13.31 9.41 -6.01
N ILE A 40 12.02 9.43 -5.63
CA ILE A 40 10.95 9.04 -6.55
C ILE A 40 10.88 10.04 -7.71
N PRO A 41 10.90 9.58 -8.99
CA PRO A 41 10.83 10.45 -10.15
C PRO A 41 9.62 11.40 -10.12
N ALA A 42 9.81 12.65 -10.56
CA ALA A 42 8.79 13.69 -10.46
C ALA A 42 7.46 13.31 -11.14
N ASP A 43 7.51 12.64 -12.30
CA ASP A 43 6.32 12.16 -13.01
C ASP A 43 5.52 11.13 -12.20
N GLN A 44 6.23 10.26 -11.46
CA GLN A 44 5.61 9.26 -10.58
C GLN A 44 5.09 9.90 -9.30
N ARG A 45 5.77 10.92 -8.76
CA ARG A 45 5.27 11.69 -7.61
C ARG A 45 3.92 12.34 -7.93
N VAL A 46 3.82 12.98 -9.09
CA VAL A 46 2.57 13.57 -9.57
C VAL A 46 1.45 12.53 -9.66
N GLN A 47 1.73 11.35 -10.24
CA GLN A 47 0.76 10.24 -10.30
C GLN A 47 0.32 9.78 -8.91
N LEU A 48 1.29 9.55 -8.00
CA LEU A 48 1.06 9.10 -6.63
C LEU A 48 0.30 10.13 -5.78
N GLN A 49 0.34 11.40 -6.15
CA GLN A 49 -0.34 12.48 -5.42
C GLN A 49 -1.77 12.70 -5.92
N ALA A 50 -1.99 12.53 -7.22
CA ALA A 50 -3.32 12.63 -7.83
C ALA A 50 -4.20 11.41 -7.51
N GLU A 51 -3.74 10.19 -7.82
CA GLU A 51 -4.50 8.95 -7.63
C GLU A 51 -3.60 7.81 -7.13
N PRO A 52 -3.29 7.74 -5.81
CA PRO A 52 -2.33 6.80 -5.25
C PRO A 52 -2.61 5.33 -5.62
N THR A 53 -3.87 4.88 -5.50
CA THR A 53 -4.24 3.48 -5.79
C THR A 53 -4.04 3.12 -7.27
N LYS A 54 -4.38 4.04 -8.18
CA LYS A 54 -4.23 3.85 -9.62
C LYS A 54 -2.75 3.87 -10.01
N ALA A 55 -2.01 4.86 -9.53
CA ALA A 55 -0.58 5.00 -9.77
C ALA A 55 0.20 3.74 -9.36
N LEU A 56 -0.06 3.17 -8.17
CA LEU A 56 0.61 1.94 -7.72
C LEU A 56 0.36 0.75 -8.65
N ARG A 57 -0.82 0.65 -9.25
CA ARG A 57 -1.14 -0.40 -10.23
C ARG A 57 -0.45 -0.15 -11.57
N GLU A 58 -0.48 1.09 -12.06
CA GLU A 58 0.16 1.48 -13.32
C GLU A 58 1.70 1.42 -13.28
N LEU A 59 2.27 1.55 -12.08
CA LEU A 59 3.71 1.37 -11.80
C LEU A 59 4.09 -0.09 -11.53
N ASP A 60 3.16 -1.03 -11.70
CA ASP A 60 3.36 -2.47 -11.51
C ASP A 60 3.93 -2.83 -10.12
N VAL A 61 3.51 -2.10 -9.08
CA VAL A 61 3.92 -2.38 -7.70
C VAL A 61 3.22 -3.65 -7.23
N HIS A 62 3.96 -4.59 -6.63
CA HIS A 62 3.37 -5.84 -6.13
C HIS A 62 2.20 -5.59 -5.16
N PRO A 63 1.07 -6.34 -5.24
CA PRO A 63 -0.14 -6.08 -4.44
C PRO A 63 0.11 -5.86 -2.94
N ASN A 64 0.91 -6.70 -2.30
CA ASN A 64 1.26 -6.55 -0.88
C ASN A 64 1.89 -5.18 -0.54
N LEU A 65 2.73 -4.65 -1.44
CA LEU A 65 3.37 -3.35 -1.24
C LEU A 65 2.37 -2.21 -1.47
N GLN A 66 1.43 -2.37 -2.41
CA GLN A 66 0.32 -1.43 -2.56
C GLN A 66 -0.48 -1.31 -1.26
N PHE A 67 -0.83 -2.45 -0.64
CA PHE A 67 -1.54 -2.47 0.65
C PHE A 67 -0.77 -1.74 1.75
N LYS A 68 0.54 -2.02 1.88
CA LYS A 68 1.41 -1.37 2.88
C LYS A 68 1.47 0.15 2.67
N TYR A 69 1.68 0.60 1.43
CA TYR A 69 1.73 2.02 1.11
C TYR A 69 0.41 2.73 1.38
N LEU A 70 -0.72 2.15 0.92
CA LEU A 70 -2.04 2.72 1.14
C LEU A 70 -2.40 2.76 2.62
N GLY A 71 -2.00 1.75 3.40
CA GLY A 71 -2.16 1.72 4.85
C GLY A 71 -1.33 2.82 5.54
N ALA A 72 -0.08 2.97 5.14
CA ALA A 72 0.78 4.04 5.62
C ALA A 72 0.21 5.43 5.29
N ARG A 73 -0.36 5.62 4.10
CA ARG A 73 -1.05 6.85 3.70
C ARG A 73 -2.41 7.08 4.36
N GLY A 74 -2.95 6.12 5.12
CA GLY A 74 -4.30 6.21 5.69
C GLY A 74 -5.41 6.12 4.63
N LEU A 75 -5.09 5.61 3.44
CA LEU A 75 -6.00 5.50 2.29
C LEU A 75 -6.51 4.08 2.08
N LEU A 76 -6.01 3.11 2.85
CA LEU A 76 -6.43 1.74 2.74
C LEU A 76 -7.87 1.60 3.25
N LYS A 77 -8.78 1.26 2.33
CA LYS A 77 -10.14 0.86 2.64
C LYS A 77 -10.24 -0.65 2.50
N LEU A 78 -10.39 -1.34 3.63
CA LEU A 78 -10.68 -2.78 3.64
C LEU A 78 -12.18 -2.96 3.76
N ALA A 79 -12.74 -3.81 2.89
CA ALA A 79 -14.08 -4.33 3.13
C ALA A 79 -14.05 -5.16 4.43
N PRO A 80 -15.14 -5.20 5.20
CA PRO A 80 -15.26 -6.13 6.31
C PRO A 80 -15.09 -7.55 5.76
N ALA A 81 -13.97 -8.20 6.08
CA ALA A 81 -13.74 -9.58 5.71
C ALA A 81 -14.37 -10.47 6.78
N SER A 82 -15.43 -11.19 6.42
CA SER A 82 -15.97 -12.26 7.24
C SER A 82 -15.39 -13.59 6.79
N ILE A 83 -14.89 -14.39 7.73
CA ILE A 83 -14.50 -15.78 7.47
C ILE A 83 -15.72 -16.71 7.46
N ALA A 84 -16.91 -16.23 7.83
CA ALA A 84 -18.11 -17.06 7.93
C ALA A 84 -18.47 -17.79 6.63
N PRO A 85 -18.39 -17.18 5.43
CA PRO A 85 -18.64 -17.91 4.18
C PRO A 85 -17.66 -19.06 3.95
N PHE A 86 -16.39 -18.86 4.32
CA PHE A 86 -15.36 -19.89 4.22
C PHE A 86 -15.57 -21.02 5.23
N LEU A 87 -15.91 -20.69 6.49
CA LEU A 87 -16.21 -21.67 7.53
C LEU A 87 -17.48 -22.48 7.23
N GLN A 88 -18.50 -21.83 6.66
CA GLN A 88 -19.73 -22.50 6.21
C GLN A 88 -19.44 -23.48 5.07
N GLN A 89 -18.58 -23.11 4.12
CA GLN A 89 -18.16 -24.02 3.04
C GLN A 89 -17.34 -25.22 3.54
N GLN A 90 -16.63 -25.07 4.67
CA GLN A 90 -15.84 -26.13 5.30
C GLN A 90 -16.65 -26.95 6.32
N GLY A 91 -17.92 -26.60 6.58
CA GLY A 91 -18.75 -27.28 7.58
C GLY A 91 -18.34 -27.02 9.04
N LEU A 92 -17.56 -25.97 9.31
CA LEU A 92 -16.99 -25.62 10.63
C LEU A 92 -17.78 -24.49 11.32
N GLY A 93 -18.98 -24.17 10.85
CA GLY A 93 -19.76 -23.00 11.28
C GLY A 93 -20.49 -23.14 12.63
N ASP A 94 -20.56 -24.36 13.19
CA ASP A 94 -21.40 -24.65 14.35
C ASP A 94 -20.59 -24.51 15.64
N GLY A 95 -20.18 -23.29 15.99
CA GLY A 95 -19.42 -22.95 17.21
C GLY A 95 -20.08 -23.39 18.53
N LYS A 96 -20.17 -24.70 18.76
CA LYS A 96 -20.51 -25.39 20.00
C LYS A 96 -19.21 -25.91 20.62
N ASP A 97 -18.35 -24.99 21.01
CA ASP A 97 -17.28 -25.26 21.97
C ASP A 97 -17.10 -23.97 22.81
N CYS A 98 -18.11 -23.68 23.63
CA CYS A 98 -18.08 -22.71 24.73
C CYS A 98 -18.72 -23.37 25.95
#